data_AF-A0A1X1L536-F1
#
_entry.id   AF-A0A1X1L536-F1
#
_cell.length_a   1.000
_cell.length_b   1.000
_cell.length_c   1.000
_cell.angle_alpha   90.00
_cell.angle_beta   90.00
_cell.angle_gamma   90.00
#
_symmetry.space_group_name_H-M   'P 1'
#
loop_
_entity.id
_entity.type
_entity.pdbx_description
1 polymer ?
#
loop_
_entity_poly.entity_id
_entity_poly.type
_entity_poly.pdbx_seq_one_letter_code
_entity_poly.pdbx_strand_id
1 'polypeptide(L)' 'QAIVDYIDYYNNKRIKVKLKGLSPVQYRTKSFG' A
#
# COMPACT_ATOMS: atom_id res chain seq x y z
N GLN A 1 7.46 15.51 10.47
CA GLN A 1 6.14 15.09 9.95
C GLN A 1 6.23 14.50 8.54
N ALA A 2 6.88 15.17 7.57
CA ALA A 2 6.96 14.72 6.16
C ALA A 2 7.37 13.25 5.90
N ILE A 3 8.30 12.69 6.70
CA ILE A 3 8.72 11.29 6.57
C ILE A 3 7.56 10.32 6.93
N VAL A 4 6.80 10.65 7.97
CA VAL A 4 5.65 9.83 8.41
C VAL A 4 4.57 9.83 7.34
N ASP A 5 4.28 11.00 6.77
CA ASP A 5 3.27 11.14 5.72
C ASP A 5 3.69 10.40 4.43
N TYR A 6 5.00 10.43 4.12
CA TYR A 6 5.56 9.66 3.01
C TYR A 6 5.44 8.14 3.22
N ILE A 7 5.72 7.66 4.43
CA ILE A 7 5.57 6.24 4.79
C ILE A 7 4.10 5.82 4.71
N ASP A 8 3.18 6.62 5.23
CA ASP A 8 1.73 6.35 5.16
C ASP A 8 1.25 6.30 3.71
N TYR A 9 1.63 7.29 2.90
CA TYR A 9 1.31 7.31 1.48
C TYR A 9 1.80 6.03 0.78
N TYR A 10 3.06 5.64 1.00
CA TYR A 10 3.64 4.49 0.32
C TYR A 10 3.01 3.17 0.73
N ASN A 11 2.60 3.01 2.00
CA ASN A 11 2.03 1.76 2.50
C ASN A 11 0.53 1.61 2.25
N ASN A 12 -0.23 2.71 2.36
CA ASN A 12 -1.69 2.67 2.41
C ASN A 12 -2.36 3.29 1.18
N LYS A 13 -1.79 4.37 0.63
CA LYS A 13 -2.47 5.18 -0.40
C LYS A 13 -1.91 4.95 -1.81
N ARG A 14 -0.72 4.37 -1.93
CA ARG A 14 -0.06 4.17 -3.21
C ARG A 14 -0.71 3.02 -4.01
N ILE A 15 -1.58 3.38 -4.93
CA ILE A 15 -2.21 2.42 -5.84
C ILE A 15 -1.25 2.13 -7.01
N LYS A 16 -1.01 0.84 -7.29
CA LYS A 16 -0.32 0.39 -8.50
C LYS A 16 -1.32 -0.36 -9.38
N VAL A 17 -1.31 -0.09 -10.69
CA VAL A 17 -2.18 -0.76 -11.67
C VAL A 17 -2.10 -2.29 -11.55
N LYS A 18 -0.88 -2.83 -11.35
CA LYS A 18 -0.65 -4.26 -11.17
C LYS A 18 -1.27 -4.90 -9.92
N LEU A 19 -1.65 -4.10 -8.92
CA LEU A 19 -2.24 -4.57 -7.67
C LEU A 19 -3.77 -4.61 -7.72
N LYS A 20 -4.39 -4.39 -8.90
CA LYS A 20 -5.84 -4.46 -9.11
C LYS A 20 -6.63 -3.59 -8.12
N GLY A 21 -6.12 -2.38 -7.86
CA GLY A 21 -6.76 -1.42 -6.94
C GLY A 21 -6.41 -1.60 -5.45
N LEU A 22 -5.61 -2.60 -5.09
CA LEU A 22 -5.18 -2.81 -3.71
C LEU A 22 -3.99 -1.91 -3.34
N SER A 23 -4.00 -1.44 -2.08
CA SER A 23 -2.81 -0.84 -1.47
C SER A 23 -1.71 -1.89 -1.24
N PRO A 24 -0.45 -1.46 -1.08
CA PRO A 24 0.66 -2.37 -0.83
C PRO A 24 0.52 -3.22 0.43
N VAL A 25 -0.15 -2.73 1.49
CA VAL A 25 -0.40 -3.54 2.68
C VAL A 25 -1.50 -4.58 2.42
N GLN A 26 -2.61 -4.21 1.76
CA GLN A 26 -3.70 -5.13 1.42
C GLN A 26 -3.26 -6.24 0.47
N TYR A 27 -2.37 -5.93 -0.49
CA TYR A 27 -1.84 -6.95 -1.39
C TYR A 27 -0.97 -7.97 -0.65
N ARG A 28 -0.15 -7.53 0.32
CA ARG A 28 0.71 -8.43 1.11
C ARG A 28 -0.11 -9.36 1.99
N THR A 29 -1.16 -8.85 2.63
CA THR A 29 -2.02 -9.65 3.50
C THR A 29 -2.87 -10.66 2.73
N LYS A 30 -3.18 -10.39 1.46
CA LYS A 30 -3.89 -11.32 0.57
C LYS A 30 -3.12 -12.59 0.24
N SER A 31 -1.79 -12.61 0.41
CA SER A 31 -0.96 -13.79 0.13
C SER A 31 -0.97 -14.83 1.26
N PHE A 32 -1.59 -14.53 2.40
CA PHE A 32 -1.68 -15.42 3.56
C PHE A 32 -3.04 -16.13 3.69
N GLY A 33 -3.78 -16.22 2.59
CA GLY A 33 -5.04 -16.98 2.48
C GLY A 33 -4.87 -18.20 1.60
#